data_AF-A0A397NP33-F1
#
_entry.id   AF-A0A397NP33-F1
#
_cell.length_a   1.000
_cell.length_b   1.000
_cell.length_c   1.000
_cell.angle_alpha   90.00
_cell.angle_beta   90.00
_cell.angle_gamma   90.00
#
_symmetry.space_group_name_H-M   'P 1'
#
loop_
_entity.id
_entity.type
_entity.pdbx_description
1 polymer ?
#
loop_
_entity_poly.entity_id
_entity_poly.type
_entity_poly.pdbx_seq_one_letter_code
_entity_poly.pdbx_strand_id
1 'polypeptide(L)'
;MRFAALALLLLAAPAAAQNGAPFTIAETGQTFHDIDDAVQSVRMGTATILIAPGVYHQCTVQAGGRITFKAVQPGTAIFDGTTCEGKAAFVLRGQSATVDGLVFRNMAVDDGNGAGIRTEMGDLTVRNAMFVDSQEGILGGEPTGQRIVIDRSTFSGLGTCDAATDCAHSIYLANRGSVTITNSRFERGQGGHYVKLRSPNVSITDNSFDDSRGHKTNYMIDLPNGASGLIANNTFVQGKDKENWSGFIVVAAEAHDFSADGLVVRDNDARLAPGVERSPAFVADLSGDRITVADNRLGQGVRRFERR
;
A
#
# COMPACT_ATOMS: atom_id res chain seq x y z
N MET A 1 3.68 62.96 -32.81
CA MET A 1 3.87 61.50 -32.95
C MET A 1 2.74 60.81 -32.23
N ARG A 2 1.93 60.02 -32.97
CA ARG A 2 0.71 59.35 -32.48
C ARG A 2 1.12 58.00 -31.85
N PHE A 3 0.80 57.78 -30.57
CA PHE A 3 0.88 56.45 -29.97
C PHE A 3 -0.52 55.86 -29.90
N ALA A 4 -0.74 54.79 -30.67
CA ALA A 4 -1.96 54.01 -30.66
C ALA A 4 -1.93 53.00 -29.50
N ALA A 5 -2.90 53.08 -28.60
CA ALA A 5 -3.10 52.09 -27.55
C ALA A 5 -3.81 50.86 -28.14
N LEU A 6 -3.12 49.73 -28.18
CA LEU A 6 -3.67 48.45 -28.60
C LEU A 6 -4.27 47.76 -27.36
N ALA A 7 -5.60 47.76 -27.25
CA ALA A 7 -6.30 47.03 -26.20
C ALA A 7 -6.38 45.54 -26.58
N LEU A 8 -5.62 44.68 -25.88
CA LEU A 8 -5.80 43.23 -25.95
C LEU A 8 -7.04 42.83 -25.14
N LEU A 9 -8.10 42.42 -25.83
CA LEU A 9 -9.23 41.72 -25.25
C LEU A 9 -8.84 40.26 -25.00
N LEU A 10 -8.57 39.92 -23.74
CA LEU A 10 -8.46 38.54 -23.26
C LEU A 10 -9.87 37.91 -23.26
N LEU A 11 -10.16 37.09 -24.25
CA LEU A 11 -11.33 36.21 -24.27
C LEU A 11 -11.11 35.11 -23.21
N ALA A 12 -11.68 35.29 -22.03
CA ALA A 12 -11.83 34.22 -21.06
C ALA A 12 -12.82 33.18 -21.63
N ALA A 13 -12.30 32.05 -22.10
CA ALA A 13 -13.14 30.91 -22.44
C ALA A 13 -13.80 30.39 -21.15
N PRO A 14 -15.13 30.23 -21.08
CA PRO A 14 -15.77 29.64 -19.92
C PRO A 14 -15.31 28.19 -19.81
N ALA A 15 -14.67 27.85 -18.69
CA ALA A 15 -14.51 26.45 -18.30
C ALA A 15 -15.92 25.89 -18.13
N ALA A 16 -16.35 25.03 -19.05
CA ALA A 16 -17.56 24.26 -18.87
C ALA A 16 -17.36 23.40 -17.63
N ALA A 17 -18.04 23.77 -16.53
CA ALA A 17 -18.22 22.86 -15.41
C ALA A 17 -18.87 21.60 -15.97
N GLN A 18 -18.14 20.47 -15.97
CA GLN A 18 -18.73 19.18 -16.25
C GLN A 18 -19.69 18.88 -15.10
N ASN A 19 -20.97 19.24 -15.27
CA ASN A 19 -22.10 18.83 -14.42
C ASN A 19 -22.41 17.33 -14.59
N GLY A 20 -21.39 16.50 -14.76
CA GLY A 20 -21.52 15.04 -14.80
C GLY A 20 -21.29 14.46 -13.42
N ALA A 21 -22.06 13.43 -13.06
CA ALA A 21 -21.78 12.67 -11.86
C ALA A 21 -20.38 12.01 -12.00
N PRO A 22 -19.52 12.07 -10.96
CA PRO A 22 -18.10 11.71 -11.07
C PRO A 22 -17.82 10.21 -11.20
N PHE A 23 -18.81 9.36 -10.93
CA PHE A 23 -18.67 7.91 -10.98
C PHE A 23 -19.51 7.34 -12.11
N THR A 24 -18.88 6.61 -13.03
CA THR A 24 -19.57 6.07 -14.22
C THR A 24 -19.29 4.58 -14.35
N ILE A 25 -20.34 3.79 -14.54
CA ILE A 25 -20.21 2.39 -14.96
C ILE A 25 -19.80 2.38 -16.43
N ALA A 26 -18.57 1.94 -16.71
CA ALA A 26 -17.99 1.99 -18.06
C ALA A 26 -18.83 1.22 -19.08
N GLU A 27 -19.41 0.10 -18.64
CA GLU A 27 -20.16 -0.81 -19.50
C GLU A 27 -21.54 -0.28 -19.90
N THR A 28 -22.16 0.58 -19.10
CA THR A 28 -23.54 1.06 -19.32
C THR A 28 -23.65 2.58 -19.51
N GLY A 29 -22.61 3.33 -19.14
CA GLY A 29 -22.67 4.80 -19.07
C GLY A 29 -23.52 5.33 -17.92
N GLN A 30 -24.03 4.47 -17.02
CA GLN A 30 -24.78 4.91 -15.86
C GLN A 30 -23.88 5.69 -14.90
N THR A 31 -24.34 6.87 -14.47
CA THR A 31 -23.56 7.80 -13.64
C THR A 31 -24.15 7.97 -12.25
N PHE A 32 -23.30 8.17 -11.24
CA PHE A 32 -23.67 8.35 -9.84
C PHE A 32 -22.90 9.51 -9.19
N HIS A 33 -23.55 10.20 -8.24
CA HIS A 33 -22.93 11.26 -7.43
C HIS A 33 -22.22 10.73 -6.18
N ASP A 34 -22.55 9.52 -5.77
CA ASP A 34 -21.97 8.83 -4.64
C ASP A 34 -21.30 7.53 -5.12
N ILE A 35 -20.08 7.26 -4.63
CA ILE A 35 -19.33 6.08 -5.01
C ILE A 35 -19.99 4.80 -4.51
N ASP A 36 -20.63 4.82 -3.34
CA ASP A 36 -21.28 3.65 -2.79
C ASP A 36 -22.53 3.32 -3.60
N ASP A 37 -23.32 4.31 -4.03
CA ASP A 37 -24.43 4.07 -4.96
C ASP A 37 -23.97 3.37 -6.26
N ALA A 38 -22.83 3.79 -6.82
CA ALA A 38 -22.24 3.13 -7.99
C ALA A 38 -21.87 1.68 -7.69
N VAL A 39 -21.26 1.39 -6.54
CA VAL A 39 -20.89 0.05 -6.10
C VAL A 39 -22.10 -0.83 -5.85
N GLN A 40 -23.10 -0.33 -5.12
CA GLN A 40 -24.33 -1.09 -4.82
C GLN A 40 -25.12 -1.42 -6.09
N SER A 41 -25.02 -0.58 -7.14
CA SER A 41 -25.66 -0.87 -8.42
C SER A 41 -25.14 -2.14 -9.10
N VAL A 42 -23.87 -2.52 -8.83
CA VAL A 42 -23.22 -3.70 -9.44
C VAL A 42 -23.75 -5.00 -8.84
N ARG A 43 -24.13 -5.01 -7.55
CA ARG A 43 -24.60 -6.20 -6.82
C ARG A 43 -23.57 -7.35 -6.91
N MET A 44 -24.00 -8.50 -7.44
CA MET A 44 -23.14 -9.69 -7.69
C MET A 44 -22.55 -9.71 -9.11
N GLY A 45 -22.70 -8.62 -9.86
CA GLY A 45 -22.27 -8.49 -11.24
C GLY A 45 -20.78 -8.21 -11.39
N THR A 46 -20.39 -7.83 -12.60
CA THR A 46 -19.03 -7.37 -12.93
C THR A 46 -19.13 -6.00 -13.57
N ALA A 47 -18.34 -5.05 -13.10
CA ALA A 47 -18.37 -3.68 -13.62
C ALA A 47 -17.04 -2.96 -13.44
N THR A 48 -16.82 -1.96 -14.28
CA THR A 48 -15.75 -0.97 -14.13
C THR A 48 -16.36 0.36 -13.74
N ILE A 49 -16.05 0.85 -12.54
CA ILE A 49 -16.41 2.19 -12.08
C ILE A 49 -15.26 3.13 -12.46
N LEU A 50 -15.51 3.97 -13.47
CA LEU A 50 -14.64 5.08 -13.84
C LEU A 50 -14.86 6.25 -12.89
N ILE A 51 -13.79 6.75 -12.30
CA ILE A 51 -13.79 7.81 -11.31
C ILE A 51 -13.12 9.05 -11.89
N ALA A 52 -13.88 10.13 -12.05
CA ALA A 52 -13.41 11.39 -12.59
C ALA A 52 -12.33 12.04 -11.68
N PRO A 53 -11.55 13.00 -12.20
CA PRO A 53 -10.70 13.84 -11.37
C PRO A 53 -11.50 14.55 -10.27
N GLY A 54 -11.03 14.51 -9.02
CA GLY A 54 -11.71 15.13 -7.89
C GLY A 54 -11.13 14.73 -6.54
N VAL A 55 -11.52 15.48 -5.52
CA VAL A 55 -11.33 15.12 -4.11
C VAL A 55 -12.68 14.68 -3.56
N TYR A 56 -12.71 13.46 -3.02
CA TYR A 56 -13.90 12.76 -2.58
C TYR A 56 -13.82 12.51 -1.08
N HIS A 57 -14.77 13.09 -0.35
CA HIS A 57 -15.05 12.77 1.04
C HIS A 57 -16.15 11.71 1.11
N GLN A 58 -15.88 10.57 0.49
CA GLN A 58 -16.78 9.44 0.37
C GLN A 58 -16.01 8.14 0.63
N CYS A 59 -16.73 7.08 0.95
CA CYS A 59 -16.21 5.74 1.13
C CYS A 59 -17.21 4.74 0.55
N THR A 60 -16.81 3.48 0.39
CA THR A 60 -17.72 2.43 -0.12
C THR A 60 -17.45 1.07 0.50
N VAL A 61 -18.51 0.25 0.54
CA VAL A 61 -18.46 -1.17 0.89
C VAL A 61 -18.87 -2.02 -0.32
N GLN A 62 -17.90 -2.73 -0.91
CA GLN A 62 -18.17 -3.74 -1.91
C GLN A 62 -18.63 -5.04 -1.23
N ALA A 63 -19.95 -5.25 -1.14
CA ALA A 63 -20.51 -6.48 -0.56
C ALA A 63 -20.51 -7.69 -1.51
N GLY A 64 -20.23 -7.48 -2.80
CA GLY A 64 -20.33 -8.52 -3.82
C GLY A 64 -19.70 -8.13 -5.15
N GLY A 65 -19.84 -9.01 -6.14
CA GLY A 65 -19.43 -8.76 -7.51
C GLY A 65 -17.91 -8.76 -7.74
N ARG A 66 -17.55 -8.42 -8.97
CA ARG A 66 -16.18 -8.19 -9.43
C ARG A 66 -16.08 -6.75 -9.90
N ILE A 67 -15.46 -5.87 -9.12
CA ILE A 67 -15.47 -4.43 -9.40
C ILE A 67 -14.05 -3.95 -9.71
N THR A 68 -13.91 -3.23 -10.81
CA THR A 68 -12.72 -2.43 -11.10
C THR A 68 -13.01 -0.97 -10.79
N PHE A 69 -12.30 -0.41 -9.82
CA PHE A 69 -12.31 1.01 -9.49
C PHE A 69 -11.13 1.68 -10.20
N LYS A 70 -11.42 2.56 -11.15
CA LYS A 70 -10.40 3.13 -12.03
C LYS A 70 -10.49 4.63 -12.11
N ALA A 71 -9.43 5.33 -11.74
CA ALA A 71 -9.31 6.75 -12.08
C ALA A 71 -9.31 6.93 -13.60
N VAL A 72 -10.10 7.87 -14.11
CA VAL A 72 -10.06 8.25 -15.53
C VAL A 72 -8.65 8.72 -15.91
N GLN A 73 -8.00 9.46 -15.01
CA GLN A 73 -6.60 9.83 -15.08
C GLN A 73 -5.91 9.39 -13.77
N PRO A 74 -4.86 8.53 -13.82
CA PRO A 74 -4.17 8.10 -12.61
C PRO A 74 -3.67 9.27 -11.77
N GLY A 75 -3.87 9.19 -10.45
CA GLY A 75 -3.44 10.20 -9.48
C GLY A 75 -4.41 11.36 -9.28
N THR A 76 -5.52 11.45 -10.04
CA THR A 76 -6.44 12.61 -9.96
C THR A 76 -7.73 12.34 -9.20
N ALA A 77 -8.06 11.08 -8.90
CA ALA A 77 -9.20 10.71 -8.06
C ALA A 77 -8.71 10.44 -6.64
N ILE A 78 -8.97 11.38 -5.72
CA ILE A 78 -8.42 11.41 -4.37
C ILE A 78 -9.53 11.16 -3.35
N PHE A 79 -9.44 10.07 -2.61
CA PHE A 79 -10.28 9.79 -1.45
C PHE A 79 -9.58 10.31 -0.19
N ASP A 80 -10.25 11.20 0.55
CA ASP A 80 -9.62 12.03 1.58
C ASP A 80 -10.36 11.96 2.92
N GLY A 81 -9.79 11.22 3.86
CA GLY A 81 -10.19 11.16 5.26
C GLY A 81 -11.51 10.45 5.59
N THR A 82 -12.36 10.16 4.60
CA THR A 82 -13.64 9.48 4.85
C THR A 82 -13.49 7.96 4.82
N THR A 83 -13.95 7.30 5.88
CA THR A 83 -13.92 5.85 6.02
C THR A 83 -15.31 5.26 6.26
N CYS A 84 -15.55 4.07 5.72
CA CYS A 84 -16.73 3.27 5.95
C CYS A 84 -16.47 2.26 7.07
N GLU A 85 -17.51 1.99 7.87
CA GLU A 85 -17.52 1.01 8.96
C GLU A 85 -16.44 1.23 10.04
N GLY A 86 -15.88 2.44 10.16
CA GLY A 86 -14.73 2.70 11.01
C GLY A 86 -13.49 1.92 10.59
N LYS A 87 -13.36 1.56 9.30
CA LYS A 87 -12.29 0.71 8.77
C LYS A 87 -11.43 1.39 7.72
N ALA A 88 -12.02 1.74 6.58
CA ALA A 88 -11.27 2.21 5.41
C ALA A 88 -12.13 3.02 4.45
N ALA A 89 -11.50 3.76 3.54
CA ALA A 89 -12.24 4.35 2.43
C ALA A 89 -12.93 3.26 1.60
N PHE A 90 -12.22 2.18 1.27
CA PHE A 90 -12.74 1.08 0.46
C PHE A 90 -12.71 -0.21 1.28
N VAL A 91 -13.88 -0.71 1.68
CA VAL A 91 -14.04 -1.99 2.37
C VAL A 91 -14.49 -3.05 1.37
N LEU A 92 -13.63 -4.03 1.08
CA LEU A 92 -13.76 -4.90 -0.07
C LEU A 92 -14.06 -6.35 0.36
N ARG A 93 -15.30 -6.78 0.11
CA ARG A 93 -15.84 -8.11 0.44
C ARG A 93 -16.45 -8.83 -0.78
N GLY A 94 -16.13 -8.40 -2.00
CA GLY A 94 -16.64 -9.02 -3.23
C GLY A 94 -15.89 -10.27 -3.67
N GLN A 95 -16.20 -10.81 -4.85
CA GLN A 95 -15.44 -11.93 -5.43
C GLN A 95 -14.05 -11.51 -5.91
N SER A 96 -13.92 -10.27 -6.38
CA SER A 96 -12.62 -9.66 -6.67
C SER A 96 -12.73 -8.15 -6.77
N ALA A 97 -11.63 -7.45 -6.49
CA ALA A 97 -11.52 -6.01 -6.67
C ALA A 97 -10.23 -5.65 -7.43
N THR A 98 -10.32 -4.65 -8.30
CA THR A 98 -9.15 -3.98 -8.86
C THR A 98 -9.22 -2.49 -8.54
N VAL A 99 -8.16 -1.94 -7.96
CA VAL A 99 -8.01 -0.50 -7.71
C VAL A 99 -6.89 0.03 -8.60
N ASP A 100 -7.21 0.96 -9.49
CA ASP A 100 -6.29 1.49 -10.50
C ASP A 100 -6.24 3.01 -10.50
N GLY A 101 -5.08 3.57 -10.17
CA GLY A 101 -4.84 5.00 -10.32
C GLY A 101 -5.45 5.88 -9.22
N LEU A 102 -6.01 5.30 -8.16
CA LEU A 102 -6.64 6.05 -7.08
C LEU A 102 -5.60 6.56 -6.06
N VAL A 103 -5.90 7.68 -5.42
CA VAL A 103 -5.15 8.20 -4.28
C VAL A 103 -6.03 8.08 -3.03
N PHE A 104 -5.46 7.53 -1.96
CA PHE A 104 -6.07 7.49 -0.63
C PHE A 104 -5.20 8.29 0.33
N ARG A 105 -5.77 9.24 1.05
CA ARG A 105 -5.01 10.01 2.03
C ARG A 105 -5.76 10.34 3.30
N ASN A 106 -5.00 10.62 4.36
CA ASN A 106 -5.51 11.08 5.65
C ASN A 106 -6.52 10.11 6.29
N MET A 107 -6.42 8.80 6.01
CA MET A 107 -7.34 7.81 6.58
C MET A 107 -6.96 7.57 8.04
N ALA A 108 -7.90 7.87 8.92
CA ALA A 108 -7.75 7.67 10.36
C ALA A 108 -9.09 7.27 10.97
N VAL A 109 -9.05 6.29 11.87
CA VAL A 109 -10.22 5.79 12.62
C VAL A 109 -9.85 5.60 14.09
N ASP A 110 -10.86 5.43 14.93
CA ASP A 110 -10.72 5.43 16.40
C ASP A 110 -9.82 4.31 16.94
N ASP A 111 -9.79 3.15 16.29
CA ASP A 111 -8.98 2.00 16.70
C ASP A 111 -7.52 2.07 16.20
N GLY A 112 -7.14 3.17 15.55
CA GLY A 112 -5.77 3.38 15.06
C GLY A 112 -5.45 2.72 13.72
N ASN A 113 -6.38 2.01 13.06
CA ASN A 113 -6.12 1.19 11.87
C ASN A 113 -6.87 1.64 10.60
N GLY A 114 -7.04 2.95 10.43
CA GLY A 114 -7.76 3.55 9.31
C GLY A 114 -7.00 3.40 8.00
N ALA A 115 -7.57 2.68 7.04
CA ALA A 115 -6.88 2.31 5.80
C ALA A 115 -7.45 3.00 4.54
N GLY A 116 -6.65 3.06 3.48
CA GLY A 116 -7.19 3.32 2.14
C GLY A 116 -8.06 2.16 1.67
N ILE A 117 -7.55 0.94 1.83
CA ILE A 117 -8.25 -0.30 1.48
C ILE A 117 -8.27 -1.24 2.68
N ARG A 118 -9.47 -1.72 3.05
CA ARG A 118 -9.65 -2.92 3.88
C ARG A 118 -10.09 -4.07 3.00
N THR A 119 -9.22 -5.06 2.77
CA THR A 119 -9.54 -6.28 2.01
C THR A 119 -9.92 -7.41 2.96
N GLU A 120 -11.09 -8.02 2.75
CA GLU A 120 -11.58 -9.07 3.65
C GLU A 120 -12.02 -10.32 2.88
N MET A 121 -12.34 -10.24 1.58
CA MET A 121 -12.59 -11.41 0.73
C MET A 121 -12.26 -11.12 -0.74
N GLY A 122 -12.04 -12.20 -1.50
CA GLY A 122 -11.84 -12.15 -2.95
C GLY A 122 -10.45 -11.65 -3.38
N ASP A 123 -10.06 -11.91 -4.63
CA ASP A 123 -8.76 -11.46 -5.12
C ASP A 123 -8.68 -9.94 -5.17
N LEU A 124 -7.52 -9.39 -4.81
CA LEU A 124 -7.25 -7.95 -4.87
C LEU A 124 -6.13 -7.66 -5.86
N THR A 125 -6.33 -6.68 -6.73
CA THR A 125 -5.25 -6.08 -7.55
C THR A 125 -5.22 -4.58 -7.32
N VAL A 126 -4.09 -4.04 -6.86
CA VAL A 126 -3.87 -2.59 -6.69
C VAL A 126 -2.75 -2.17 -7.63
N ARG A 127 -2.99 -1.17 -8.47
CA ARG A 127 -1.99 -0.68 -9.42
C ARG A 127 -2.04 0.83 -9.61
N ASN A 128 -0.88 1.45 -9.82
CA ASN A 128 -0.76 2.90 -10.02
C ASN A 128 -1.39 3.73 -8.89
N ALA A 129 -1.52 3.18 -7.69
CA ALA A 129 -2.24 3.81 -6.59
C ALA A 129 -1.27 4.54 -5.65
N MET A 130 -1.78 5.51 -4.90
CA MET A 130 -1.01 6.21 -3.87
C MET A 130 -1.75 6.18 -2.54
N PHE A 131 -1.02 5.86 -1.47
CA PHE A 131 -1.49 5.86 -0.10
C PHE A 131 -0.62 6.84 0.69
N VAL A 132 -1.23 7.89 1.23
CA VAL A 132 -0.49 9.06 1.73
C VAL A 132 -1.01 9.53 3.08
N ASP A 133 -0.14 9.64 4.08
CA ASP A 133 -0.46 10.26 5.39
C ASP A 133 -1.69 9.66 6.10
N SER A 134 -1.88 8.35 5.94
CA SER A 134 -2.92 7.56 6.63
C SER A 134 -2.32 6.71 7.74
N GLN A 135 -3.16 6.23 8.66
CA GLN A 135 -2.75 5.23 9.64
C GLN A 135 -2.27 3.95 8.92
N GLU A 136 -3.09 3.41 8.02
CA GLU A 136 -2.80 2.25 7.18
C GLU A 136 -2.91 2.58 5.68
N GLY A 137 -2.16 1.86 4.84
CA GLY A 137 -2.37 1.89 3.39
C GLY A 137 -3.37 0.84 2.97
N ILE A 138 -2.96 -0.42 3.10
CA ILE A 138 -3.79 -1.59 2.81
C ILE A 138 -3.76 -2.50 4.04
N LEU A 139 -4.92 -2.74 4.61
CA LEU A 139 -5.11 -3.63 5.74
C LEU A 139 -6.04 -4.78 5.35
N GLY A 140 -5.76 -5.99 5.81
CA GLY A 140 -6.60 -7.15 5.53
C GLY A 140 -6.31 -8.33 6.41
N GLY A 141 -7.32 -9.15 6.63
CA GLY A 141 -7.23 -10.35 7.45
C GLY A 141 -8.42 -11.25 7.20
N GLU A 142 -8.19 -12.46 6.67
CA GLU A 142 -9.28 -13.34 6.29
C GLU A 142 -8.93 -14.84 6.37
N PRO A 143 -9.94 -15.74 6.56
CA PRO A 143 -9.71 -17.16 6.84
C PRO A 143 -9.49 -18.04 5.61
N THR A 144 -9.83 -17.55 4.42
CA THR A 144 -9.57 -18.18 3.11
C THR A 144 -8.20 -17.73 2.56
N GLY A 145 -7.95 -17.95 1.26
CA GLY A 145 -6.69 -17.56 0.63
C GLY A 145 -6.94 -16.67 -0.58
N GLN A 146 -6.64 -15.38 -0.45
CA GLN A 146 -6.69 -14.40 -1.53
C GLN A 146 -5.40 -14.41 -2.37
N ARG A 147 -5.51 -14.16 -3.67
CA ARG A 147 -4.38 -13.68 -4.46
C ARG A 147 -4.39 -12.16 -4.46
N ILE A 148 -3.38 -11.57 -3.80
CA ILE A 148 -3.23 -10.11 -3.68
C ILE A 148 -2.03 -9.68 -4.52
N VAL A 149 -2.25 -8.76 -5.45
CA VAL A 149 -1.20 -8.16 -6.30
C VAL A 149 -1.19 -6.66 -6.11
N ILE A 150 -0.02 -6.11 -5.79
CA ILE A 150 0.21 -4.67 -5.62
C ILE A 150 1.36 -4.31 -6.56
N ASP A 151 1.10 -3.43 -7.53
CA ASP A 151 2.08 -3.05 -8.55
C ASP A 151 2.16 -1.53 -8.70
N ARG A 152 3.36 -0.99 -8.94
CA ARG A 152 3.56 0.43 -9.29
C ARG A 152 2.81 1.40 -8.37
N SER A 153 2.83 1.14 -7.07
CA SER A 153 2.08 1.92 -6.09
C SER A 153 3.03 2.64 -5.12
N THR A 154 2.55 3.72 -4.52
CA THR A 154 3.32 4.54 -3.56
C THR A 154 2.67 4.50 -2.20
N PHE A 155 3.49 4.27 -1.17
CA PHE A 155 3.12 4.32 0.24
C PHE A 155 4.03 5.34 0.93
N SER A 156 3.48 6.47 1.34
CA SER A 156 4.26 7.58 1.90
C SER A 156 3.59 8.12 3.16
N GLY A 157 4.34 8.28 4.25
CA GLY A 157 3.76 8.90 5.45
C GLY A 157 2.83 8.02 6.24
N LEU A 158 2.90 6.70 6.06
CA LEU A 158 1.97 5.76 6.68
C LEU A 158 2.50 5.21 8.00
N GLY A 159 1.58 4.69 8.82
CA GLY A 159 1.86 4.03 10.07
C GLY A 159 1.77 4.94 11.30
N THR A 160 1.46 4.34 12.43
CA THR A 160 1.46 4.98 13.76
C THR A 160 1.58 3.89 14.83
N CYS A 161 2.30 4.15 15.92
CA CYS A 161 2.34 3.27 17.09
C CYS A 161 1.79 3.97 18.35
N ASP A 162 1.38 5.24 18.23
CA ASP A 162 0.93 6.05 19.36
C ASP A 162 -0.61 6.09 19.46
N ALA A 163 -1.34 5.66 18.42
CA ALA A 163 -2.79 5.81 18.32
C ALA A 163 -3.59 4.64 18.95
N ALA A 164 -2.98 3.46 19.13
CA ALA A 164 -3.63 2.26 19.63
C ALA A 164 -2.63 1.31 20.30
N THR A 165 -3.11 0.19 20.86
CA THR A 165 -2.26 -0.86 21.45
C THR A 165 -1.38 -1.58 20.42
N ASP A 166 -1.85 -1.69 19.18
CA ASP A 166 -1.09 -2.26 18.07
C ASP A 166 -0.71 -1.15 17.08
N CYS A 167 0.48 -1.26 16.49
CA CYS A 167 0.91 -0.31 15.46
C CYS A 167 0.12 -0.50 14.16
N ALA A 168 -0.13 0.60 13.47
CA ALA A 168 -0.51 0.62 12.07
C ALA A 168 0.72 0.63 11.15
N HIS A 169 0.58 0.06 9.96
CA HIS A 169 1.64 -0.22 8.98
C HIS A 169 1.39 0.50 7.63
N SER A 170 2.24 0.29 6.63
CA SER A 170 1.88 0.70 5.26
C SER A 170 1.04 -0.36 4.55
N ILE A 171 1.48 -1.62 4.62
CA ILE A 171 0.72 -2.79 4.19
C ILE A 171 0.72 -3.78 5.35
N TYR A 172 -0.46 -4.19 5.78
CA TYR A 172 -0.64 -5.25 6.75
C TYR A 172 -1.70 -6.26 6.27
N LEU A 173 -1.26 -7.47 5.92
CA LEU A 173 -2.12 -8.52 5.39
C LEU A 173 -1.94 -9.83 6.16
N ALA A 174 -3.04 -10.40 6.65
CA ALA A 174 -3.14 -11.81 7.01
C ALA A 174 -3.97 -12.55 5.95
N ASN A 175 -3.32 -13.49 5.24
CA ASN A 175 -3.86 -14.10 4.03
C ASN A 175 -3.29 -15.52 3.85
N ARG A 176 -4.12 -16.55 3.65
CA ARG A 176 -3.62 -17.92 3.41
C ARG A 176 -3.25 -18.21 1.95
N GLY A 177 -3.43 -17.26 1.04
CA GLY A 177 -3.11 -17.36 -0.38
C GLY A 177 -1.70 -16.86 -0.70
N SER A 178 -1.60 -15.85 -1.57
CA SER A 178 -0.34 -15.25 -1.98
C SER A 178 -0.39 -13.73 -2.03
N VAL A 179 0.76 -13.11 -1.77
CA VAL A 179 0.94 -11.65 -1.86
C VAL A 179 2.13 -11.33 -2.76
N THR A 180 1.87 -10.59 -3.83
CA THR A 180 2.89 -10.08 -4.75
C THR A 180 2.94 -8.56 -4.68
N ILE A 181 4.11 -7.99 -4.41
CA ILE A 181 4.37 -6.55 -4.35
C ILE A 181 5.52 -6.22 -5.29
N THR A 182 5.23 -5.46 -6.35
CA THR A 182 6.19 -5.13 -7.41
C THR A 182 6.26 -3.64 -7.71
N ASN A 183 7.43 -3.17 -8.14
CA ASN A 183 7.63 -1.82 -8.70
C ASN A 183 7.11 -0.68 -7.81
N SER A 184 7.03 -0.88 -6.50
CA SER A 184 6.37 0.02 -5.56
C SER A 184 7.39 0.82 -4.72
N ARG A 185 6.95 1.97 -4.22
CA ARG A 185 7.76 2.86 -3.39
C ARG A 185 7.18 2.98 -1.99
N PHE A 186 8.04 2.84 -1.00
CA PHE A 186 7.75 3.01 0.42
C PHE A 186 8.69 4.07 0.97
N GLU A 187 8.15 5.15 1.54
CA GLU A 187 8.98 6.25 2.03
C GLU A 187 8.35 6.98 3.22
N ARG A 188 9.18 7.66 4.02
CA ARG A 188 8.73 8.57 5.08
C ARG A 188 7.69 7.90 6.01
N GLY A 189 7.89 6.64 6.42
CA GLY A 189 7.00 5.98 7.37
C GLY A 189 6.94 6.74 8.71
N GLN A 190 5.78 6.70 9.37
CA GLN A 190 5.50 7.46 10.60
C GLN A 190 5.21 6.55 11.81
N GLY A 191 5.40 5.24 11.63
CA GLY A 191 5.21 4.21 12.63
C GLY A 191 5.20 2.83 11.96
N GLY A 192 5.26 1.77 12.76
CA GLY A 192 5.07 0.41 12.28
C GLY A 192 6.00 -0.02 11.14
N HIS A 193 5.64 -1.12 10.50
CA HIS A 193 6.37 -1.71 9.37
C HIS A 193 5.91 -1.11 8.05
N TYR A 194 6.79 -1.05 7.05
CA TYR A 194 6.35 -0.76 5.69
C TYR A 194 5.54 -1.94 5.14
N VAL A 195 6.03 -3.18 5.28
CA VAL A 195 5.31 -4.37 4.83
C VAL A 195 5.27 -5.40 5.96
N LYS A 196 4.07 -5.75 6.44
CA LYS A 196 3.83 -6.84 7.40
C LYS A 196 2.91 -7.89 6.78
N LEU A 197 3.43 -9.09 6.51
CA LEU A 197 2.67 -10.15 5.82
C LEU A 197 2.63 -11.43 6.64
N ARG A 198 1.42 -11.82 7.07
CA ARG A 198 1.09 -13.16 7.55
C ARG A 198 0.55 -13.98 6.39
N SER A 199 1.43 -14.44 5.51
CA SER A 199 1.06 -15.20 4.30
C SER A 199 2.09 -16.25 3.92
N PRO A 200 1.69 -17.45 3.47
CA PRO A 200 2.62 -18.54 3.18
C PRO A 200 3.50 -18.31 1.94
N ASN A 201 3.00 -17.52 0.97
CA ASN A 201 3.66 -17.31 -0.32
C ASN A 201 3.80 -15.82 -0.60
N VAL A 202 5.03 -15.33 -0.70
CA VAL A 202 5.33 -13.92 -0.95
C VAL A 202 6.25 -13.71 -2.15
N SER A 203 6.00 -12.65 -2.91
CA SER A 203 6.91 -12.15 -3.93
C SER A 203 7.03 -10.64 -3.79
N ILE A 204 8.15 -10.15 -3.26
CA ILE A 204 8.39 -8.73 -3.01
C ILE A 204 9.60 -8.32 -3.86
N THR A 205 9.36 -7.79 -5.06
CA THR A 205 10.45 -7.53 -6.01
C THR A 205 10.42 -6.14 -6.62
N ASP A 206 11.61 -5.64 -6.97
CA ASP A 206 11.77 -4.39 -7.73
C ASP A 206 11.16 -3.16 -7.02
N ASN A 207 11.12 -3.18 -5.68
CA ASN A 207 10.58 -2.09 -4.86
C ASN A 207 11.69 -1.19 -4.30
N SER A 208 11.30 0.00 -3.86
CA SER A 208 12.18 0.92 -3.12
C SER A 208 11.62 1.20 -1.73
N PHE A 209 12.48 1.07 -0.71
CA PHE A 209 12.20 1.37 0.69
C PHE A 209 13.17 2.46 1.16
N ASP A 210 12.69 3.69 1.29
CA ASP A 210 13.47 4.82 1.76
C ASP A 210 12.99 5.31 3.13
N ASP A 211 13.67 4.82 4.15
CA ASP A 211 13.40 5.16 5.54
C ASP A 211 14.30 6.31 6.04
N SER A 212 15.05 6.97 5.16
CA SER A 212 15.95 8.08 5.55
C SER A 212 15.21 9.26 6.21
N ARG A 213 13.92 9.41 5.89
CA ARG A 213 13.00 10.38 6.49
C ARG A 213 11.88 9.72 7.30
N GLY A 214 12.04 8.45 7.69
CA GLY A 214 11.11 7.78 8.57
C GLY A 214 11.19 8.30 10.01
N HIS A 215 10.11 8.12 10.76
CA HIS A 215 9.99 8.41 12.18
C HIS A 215 9.31 7.25 12.89
N LYS A 216 9.90 6.79 14.02
CA LYS A 216 9.39 5.64 14.80
C LYS A 216 9.05 4.41 13.96
N THR A 217 9.72 4.21 12.83
CA THR A 217 9.41 3.07 11.97
C THR A 217 9.98 1.78 12.55
N ASN A 218 9.49 0.66 12.06
CA ASN A 218 9.85 -0.69 12.47
C ASN A 218 10.53 -1.41 11.29
N TYR A 219 10.59 -2.74 11.26
CA TYR A 219 11.20 -3.46 10.12
C TYR A 219 10.58 -3.06 8.77
N MET A 220 11.39 -3.08 7.70
CA MET A 220 10.90 -2.74 6.36
C MET A 220 10.02 -3.83 5.79
N ILE A 221 10.44 -5.08 5.98
CA ILE A 221 9.65 -6.26 5.66
C ILE A 221 9.61 -7.13 6.92
N ASP A 222 8.41 -7.40 7.39
CA ASP A 222 8.14 -8.32 8.49
C ASP A 222 7.29 -9.48 7.94
N LEU A 223 7.80 -10.70 8.10
CA LEU A 223 7.14 -11.96 7.82
C LEU A 223 6.90 -12.66 9.16
N PRO A 224 6.03 -12.13 10.03
CA PRO A 224 5.99 -12.46 11.45
C PRO A 224 5.67 -13.93 11.74
N ASN A 225 5.02 -14.64 10.81
CA ASN A 225 4.64 -16.04 10.95
C ASN A 225 5.46 -16.99 10.05
N GLY A 226 6.51 -16.47 9.42
CA GLY A 226 7.24 -17.12 8.33
C GLY A 226 6.55 -16.97 6.97
N ALA A 227 7.30 -17.21 5.90
CA ALA A 227 6.81 -17.30 4.53
C ALA A 227 7.89 -17.87 3.60
N SER A 228 7.47 -18.54 2.52
CA SER A 228 8.34 -18.93 1.41
C SER A 228 8.15 -18.00 0.21
N GLY A 229 9.10 -18.01 -0.73
CA GLY A 229 9.00 -17.23 -1.97
C GLY A 229 10.23 -16.39 -2.27
N LEU A 230 10.03 -15.16 -2.77
CA LEU A 230 11.11 -14.33 -3.32
C LEU A 230 11.09 -12.90 -2.80
N ILE A 231 12.23 -12.42 -2.32
CA ILE A 231 12.50 -11.01 -2.05
C ILE A 231 13.72 -10.60 -2.86
N ALA A 232 13.52 -9.90 -3.98
CA ALA A 232 14.62 -9.63 -4.90
C ALA A 232 14.59 -8.27 -5.60
N ASN A 233 15.77 -7.79 -6.02
CA ASN A 233 15.94 -6.53 -6.75
C ASN A 233 15.38 -5.28 -6.03
N ASN A 234 15.19 -5.34 -4.71
CA ASN A 234 14.71 -4.19 -3.96
C ASN A 234 15.88 -3.30 -3.54
N THR A 235 15.62 -2.00 -3.39
CA THR A 235 16.55 -1.05 -2.79
C THR A 235 16.06 -0.64 -1.40
N PHE A 236 16.94 -0.67 -0.41
CA PHE A 236 16.64 -0.33 0.98
C PHE A 236 17.61 0.74 1.52
N VAL A 237 17.06 1.77 2.16
CA VAL A 237 17.82 2.77 2.93
C VAL A 237 17.27 2.83 4.34
N GLN A 238 17.98 2.25 5.31
CA GLN A 238 17.51 2.21 6.70
C GLN A 238 17.78 3.54 7.41
N GLY A 239 16.72 4.13 7.96
CA GLY A 239 16.77 5.39 8.70
C GLY A 239 17.32 5.25 10.11
N LYS A 240 17.58 6.41 10.73
CA LYS A 240 18.05 6.51 12.12
C LYS A 240 16.93 6.28 13.15
N ASP A 241 15.71 6.68 12.81
CA ASP A 241 14.61 6.87 13.75
C ASP A 241 13.65 5.69 13.68
N LYS A 242 14.14 4.56 14.19
CA LYS A 242 13.41 3.29 14.22
C LYS A 242 13.22 2.82 15.65
N GLU A 243 12.02 2.33 15.95
CA GLU A 243 11.73 1.60 17.18
C GLU A 243 12.49 0.27 17.19
N ASN A 244 12.27 -0.54 16.15
CA ASN A 244 13.08 -1.73 15.91
C ASN A 244 14.02 -1.51 14.73
N TRP A 245 15.31 -1.52 15.04
CA TRP A 245 16.38 -1.25 14.08
C TRP A 245 17.22 -2.46 13.75
N SER A 246 17.00 -3.59 14.41
CA SER A 246 17.92 -4.73 14.42
C SER A 246 17.93 -5.54 13.13
N GLY A 247 16.92 -5.35 12.26
CA GLY A 247 16.78 -6.06 10.99
C GLY A 247 16.12 -5.22 9.89
N PHE A 248 16.40 -5.51 8.62
CA PHE A 248 15.64 -4.97 7.49
C PHE A 248 14.44 -5.87 7.18
N ILE A 249 14.73 -7.16 6.98
CA ILE A 249 13.78 -8.25 6.73
C ILE A 249 13.81 -9.17 7.95
N VAL A 250 12.66 -9.38 8.57
CA VAL A 250 12.54 -10.25 9.75
C VAL A 250 11.55 -11.38 9.47
N VAL A 251 11.94 -12.60 9.83
CA VAL A 251 11.20 -13.83 9.52
C VAL A 251 10.86 -14.59 10.80
N ALA A 252 9.59 -14.95 10.93
CA ALA A 252 9.02 -15.76 12.03
C ALA A 252 9.21 -15.15 13.43
N ALA A 253 9.18 -13.82 13.56
CA ALA A 253 9.39 -13.16 14.85
C ALA A 253 8.26 -13.36 15.87
N GLU A 254 7.05 -13.69 15.43
CA GLU A 254 5.88 -13.85 16.30
C GLU A 254 5.40 -15.30 16.37
N ALA A 255 5.47 -16.03 15.27
CA ALA A 255 5.06 -17.43 15.18
C ALA A 255 5.74 -18.12 13.99
N HIS A 256 5.49 -19.43 13.84
CA HIS A 256 5.97 -20.25 12.73
C HIS A 256 4.83 -21.05 12.09
N ASP A 257 3.76 -20.35 11.72
CA ASP A 257 2.58 -20.97 11.08
C ASP A 257 2.86 -21.38 9.64
N PHE A 258 3.81 -20.73 8.99
CA PHE A 258 4.23 -21.00 7.62
C PHE A 258 5.73 -21.25 7.57
N SER A 259 6.15 -22.32 6.89
CA SER A 259 7.56 -22.59 6.68
C SER A 259 8.20 -21.51 5.80
N ALA A 260 9.41 -21.11 6.17
CA ALA A 260 10.29 -20.27 5.37
C ALA A 260 11.31 -21.08 4.54
N ASP A 261 11.17 -22.41 4.49
CA ASP A 261 11.95 -23.24 3.57
C ASP A 261 11.71 -22.78 2.12
N GLY A 262 12.79 -22.47 1.41
CA GLY A 262 12.71 -22.00 0.04
C GLY A 262 12.41 -20.50 -0.09
N LEU A 263 12.42 -19.73 1.01
CA LEU A 263 12.52 -18.28 0.92
C LEU A 263 13.89 -17.90 0.33
N VAL A 264 13.87 -17.15 -0.77
CA VAL A 264 15.06 -16.63 -1.45
C VAL A 264 15.09 -15.12 -1.33
N VAL A 265 16.16 -14.59 -0.76
CA VAL A 265 16.44 -13.15 -0.63
C VAL A 265 17.69 -12.83 -1.43
N ARG A 266 17.54 -12.24 -2.62
CA ARG A 266 18.67 -12.05 -3.54
C ARG A 266 18.68 -10.76 -4.34
N ASP A 267 19.84 -10.37 -4.83
CA ASP A 267 20.00 -9.25 -5.77
C ASP A 267 19.47 -7.90 -5.24
N ASN A 268 19.35 -7.75 -3.91
CA ASN A 268 18.91 -6.49 -3.29
C ASN A 268 20.10 -5.56 -3.03
N ASP A 269 19.83 -4.25 -2.97
CA ASP A 269 20.76 -3.23 -2.47
C ASP A 269 20.26 -2.70 -1.12
N ALA A 270 21.05 -2.83 -0.07
CA ALA A 270 20.67 -2.34 1.25
C ALA A 270 21.80 -1.54 1.90
N ARG A 271 21.46 -0.35 2.37
CA ARG A 271 22.41 0.56 3.03
C ARG A 271 21.77 1.25 4.23
N LEU A 272 22.63 1.78 5.08
CA LEU A 272 22.24 2.69 6.16
C LEU A 272 22.21 4.12 5.65
N ALA A 273 21.27 4.93 6.14
CA ALA A 273 21.27 6.37 5.91
C ALA A 273 22.51 7.02 6.57
N PRO A 274 22.96 8.20 6.10
CA PRO A 274 24.06 8.93 6.73
C PRO A 274 23.84 9.16 8.22
N GLY A 275 24.88 8.94 9.03
CA GLY A 275 24.84 9.14 10.48
C GLY A 275 24.18 8.02 11.29
N VAL A 276 23.79 6.91 10.65
CA VAL A 276 23.31 5.72 11.38
C VAL A 276 24.50 4.89 11.84
N GLU A 277 24.76 4.91 13.14
CA GLU A 277 25.81 4.12 13.80
C GLU A 277 25.23 2.84 14.41
N ARG A 278 24.67 1.95 13.56
CA ARG A 278 24.06 0.68 13.98
C ARG A 278 24.55 -0.48 13.10
N SER A 279 24.34 -1.72 13.56
CA SER A 279 24.73 -2.94 12.84
C SER A 279 23.58 -3.93 12.66
N PRO A 280 22.53 -3.57 11.90
CA PRO A 280 21.39 -4.46 11.64
C PRO A 280 21.78 -5.67 10.79
N ALA A 281 21.00 -6.75 10.92
CA ALA A 281 20.99 -7.81 9.93
C ALA A 281 20.13 -7.40 8.72
N PHE A 282 20.57 -7.72 7.52
CA PHE A 282 19.74 -7.58 6.33
C PHE A 282 18.57 -8.57 6.40
N VAL A 283 18.86 -9.81 6.78
CA VAL A 283 17.84 -10.83 7.10
C VAL A 283 18.08 -11.33 8.52
N ALA A 284 17.08 -11.19 9.39
CA ALA A 284 17.04 -11.79 10.72
C ALA A 284 16.01 -12.93 10.74
N ASP A 285 16.46 -14.13 11.07
CA ASP A 285 15.68 -15.35 11.00
C ASP A 285 15.48 -15.98 12.39
N LEU A 286 14.22 -16.13 12.78
CA LEU A 286 13.78 -16.83 13.99
C LEU A 286 13.16 -18.20 13.70
N SER A 287 12.99 -18.57 12.43
CA SER A 287 12.23 -19.78 12.05
C SER A 287 13.06 -21.05 12.15
N GLY A 288 14.38 -20.96 11.96
CA GLY A 288 15.24 -22.14 11.88
C GLY A 288 15.28 -22.80 10.49
N ASP A 289 14.47 -22.32 9.53
CA ASP A 289 14.34 -22.91 8.20
C ASP A 289 15.54 -22.61 7.27
N ARG A 290 15.46 -23.15 6.06
CA ARG A 290 16.44 -22.95 4.98
C ARG A 290 16.06 -21.75 4.11
N ILE A 291 16.55 -20.59 4.53
CA ILE A 291 16.48 -19.33 3.79
C ILE A 291 17.76 -19.15 2.97
N THR A 292 17.62 -18.84 1.68
CA THR A 292 18.75 -18.52 0.79
C THR A 292 18.93 -17.01 0.73
N VAL A 293 20.04 -16.48 1.27
CA VAL A 293 20.38 -15.05 1.16
C VAL A 293 21.59 -14.90 0.24
N ALA A 294 21.42 -14.55 -1.03
CA ALA A 294 22.50 -14.56 -2.03
C ALA A 294 22.61 -13.24 -2.79
N ASP A 295 23.82 -12.89 -3.26
CA ASP A 295 24.02 -11.81 -4.25
C ASP A 295 23.46 -10.41 -3.88
N ASN A 296 23.26 -10.14 -2.59
CA ASN A 296 22.83 -8.83 -2.09
C ASN A 296 24.04 -7.89 -1.94
N ARG A 297 23.91 -6.67 -2.44
CA ARG A 297 24.88 -5.58 -2.24
C ARG A 297 24.56 -4.87 -0.93
N LEU A 298 25.38 -5.12 0.10
CA LEU A 298 25.17 -4.59 1.44
C LEU A 298 26.19 -3.49 1.74
N GLY A 299 25.69 -2.32 2.11
CA GLY A 299 26.50 -1.20 2.56
C GLY A 299 27.17 -1.46 3.91
N GLN A 300 28.16 -0.62 4.25
CA GLN A 300 28.88 -0.72 5.51
C GLN A 300 27.92 -0.73 6.72
N GLY A 301 28.20 -1.61 7.69
CA GLY A 301 27.40 -1.78 8.90
C GLY A 301 26.21 -2.74 8.75
N VAL A 302 25.80 -3.10 7.53
CA VAL A 302 24.72 -4.07 7.32
C VAL A 302 25.29 -5.49 7.33
N ARG A 303 24.92 -6.29 8.33
CA ARG A 303 25.29 -7.71 8.40
C ARG A 303 24.41 -8.51 7.45
N ARG A 304 24.97 -9.48 6.73
CA ARG A 304 24.20 -10.27 5.74
C ARG A 304 23.03 -11.03 6.34
N PHE A 305 23.25 -11.71 7.45
CA PHE A 305 22.29 -12.64 8.02
C PHE A 305 22.51 -12.77 9.52
N GLU A 306 21.44 -13.02 10.26
CA GLU A 306 21.45 -13.31 11.69
C GLU A 306 20.41 -14.39 11.98
N ARG A 307 20.84 -15.46 12.68
CA ARG A 307 19.92 -16.39 13.33
C ARG A 307 19.69 -15.90 14.76
N ARG A 308 18.45 -15.93 15.22
CA ARG A 308 18.05 -15.56 16.59
C ARG A 308 17.47 -16.74 17.35
#